data_AF-A0A940UV66-F1
#
_entry.id   AF-A0A940UV66-F1
#
_cell.length_a   1.000
_cell.length_b   1.000
_cell.length_c   1.000
_cell.angle_alpha   90.00
_cell.angle_beta   90.00
_cell.angle_gamma   90.00
#
_symmetry.space_group_name_H-M   'P 1'
#
loop_
_entity.id
_entity.type
_entity.pdbx_description
1 polymer ?
#
loop_
_entity_poly.entity_id
_entity_poly.type
_entity_poly.pdbx_seq_one_letter_code
_entity_poly.pdbx_strand_id
1 'polypeptide(L)'
;MKGSSLKTLISKVFLLVLLASFILGSFQASTPLYAQLTDTDEDIETDVEESIEITSPGGKRDNINFNIFEDIARARVMLEKSSCGFKVVRTKTVKKIKVGKKGKKGQKYKTQVTYGKPELGEFTILLAVENVLTREIKIVRVHPRLGARSEDAVIEPGKANGVNTKFTIISQDHQIVLALKRPVRGEGGFKEVIYTPYSEGIDIPVVRKAGLDYLRNIISDAKDDLIRRRVSPRSCNSFIDNDISVVLAIIEHIDPGKFLSGKYTAEKLINETLVILGTNKQNAYRYSRSKAGAMGLFQFIPGTYKRIQNLYPQAGLNRDFVRGMEDHENAAKASFLLFDADMNVLGDTRRQRLLEDPAALGRFLASAYNCGPGRTRGSMERHGDNWTSAIPSETQAYLHKFDSVLGWYRTEALLYR
;
A
#
# COMPACT_ATOMS: atom_id res chain seq x y z
N MET A 1 22.66 21.41 53.77
CA MET A 1 22.62 19.93 53.97
C MET A 1 21.27 19.38 53.53
N LYS A 2 21.33 18.27 52.78
CA LYS A 2 20.28 17.28 52.46
C LYS A 2 19.13 17.68 51.53
N GLY A 3 19.37 17.42 50.24
CA GLY A 3 18.36 16.87 49.33
C GLY A 3 18.25 15.36 49.53
N SER A 4 17.02 14.84 49.65
CA SER A 4 16.70 13.40 49.65
C SER A 4 15.18 13.21 49.73
N SER A 5 14.47 13.32 48.60
CA SER A 5 13.06 12.87 48.57
C SER A 5 12.53 12.46 47.18
N LEU A 6 13.15 12.89 46.07
CA LEU A 6 12.58 12.61 44.74
C LEU A 6 13.00 11.25 44.14
N LYS A 7 14.06 10.60 44.64
CA LYS A 7 14.58 9.34 44.07
C LYS A 7 13.79 8.09 44.49
N THR A 8 13.04 8.14 45.59
CA THR A 8 12.33 6.97 46.15
C THR A 8 10.98 6.69 45.49
N LEU A 9 10.39 7.66 44.79
CA LEU A 9 9.08 7.50 44.13
C LEU A 9 9.18 6.90 42.72
N ILE A 10 10.28 7.16 42.00
CA ILE A 10 10.49 6.67 40.62
C ILE A 10 10.90 5.18 40.61
N SER A 11 11.59 4.71 41.66
CA SER A 11 12.04 3.32 41.76
C SER A 11 10.91 2.31 41.95
N LYS A 12 9.78 2.70 42.58
CA LYS A 12 8.67 1.76 42.87
C LYS A 12 7.70 1.58 41.69
N VAL A 13 7.63 2.53 40.76
CA VAL A 13 6.79 2.42 39.55
C VAL A 13 7.47 1.57 38.46
N PHE A 14 8.81 1.55 38.42
CA PHE A 14 9.57 0.76 37.44
C PHE A 14 9.57 -0.75 37.73
N LEU A 15 9.43 -1.15 39.01
CA LEU A 15 9.49 -2.56 39.41
C LEU A 15 8.18 -3.33 39.12
N LEU A 16 7.05 -2.63 38.95
CA LEU A 16 5.75 -3.26 38.77
C LEU A 16 5.38 -3.53 37.29
N VAL A 17 6.08 -2.90 36.34
CA VAL A 17 5.89 -3.13 34.89
C VAL A 17 6.84 -4.22 34.36
N LEU A 18 7.92 -4.51 35.08
CA LEU A 18 8.95 -5.48 34.67
C LEU A 18 8.63 -6.95 35.00
N LEU A 19 7.52 -7.22 35.70
CA LEU A 19 7.16 -8.57 36.18
C LEU A 19 6.02 -9.26 35.42
N ALA A 20 5.47 -8.65 34.36
CA ALA A 20 4.33 -9.20 33.63
C ALA A 20 4.65 -9.78 32.23
N SER A 21 5.92 -10.04 31.90
CA SER A 21 6.29 -10.46 30.54
C SER A 21 7.36 -11.55 30.48
N PHE A 22 7.33 -12.47 31.45
CA PHE A 22 7.97 -13.77 31.31
C PHE A 22 6.94 -14.83 31.66
N ILE A 23 6.66 -15.74 30.72
CA ILE A 23 6.39 -17.18 30.90
C ILE A 23 5.96 -17.77 29.53
N LEU A 24 6.72 -18.80 29.13
CA LEU A 24 6.52 -19.79 28.05
C LEU A 24 6.82 -19.30 26.61
N GLY A 25 7.64 -19.97 25.80
CA GLY A 25 8.31 -21.26 25.92
C GLY A 25 8.80 -21.67 24.53
N SER A 26 10.02 -22.18 24.47
CA SER A 26 10.80 -22.67 23.33
C SER A 26 10.07 -23.70 22.46
N PHE A 27 10.42 -23.85 21.17
CA PHE A 27 10.96 -25.11 20.62
C PHE A 27 11.46 -24.96 19.17
N GLN A 28 12.40 -25.85 18.86
CA GLN A 28 13.42 -25.81 17.81
C GLN A 28 12.93 -25.96 16.37
N ALA A 29 13.74 -25.42 15.47
CA ALA A 29 13.78 -25.77 14.04
C ALA A 29 14.60 -27.05 13.82
N SER A 30 14.27 -27.78 12.77
CA SER A 30 15.19 -28.71 12.10
C SER A 30 15.01 -28.63 10.58
N THR A 31 16.07 -28.12 9.94
CA THR A 31 16.49 -28.34 8.53
C THR A 31 17.01 -29.81 8.37
N PRO A 32 17.55 -30.32 7.23
CA PRO A 32 17.95 -29.64 5.99
C PRO A 32 17.82 -30.43 4.64
N LEU A 33 18.27 -29.75 3.55
CA LEU A 33 19.09 -30.22 2.41
C LEU A 33 18.52 -31.20 1.35
N TYR A 34 18.57 -30.79 0.07
CA TYR A 34 19.65 -31.18 -0.86
C TYR A 34 19.65 -30.34 -2.16
N ALA A 35 20.86 -30.07 -2.67
CA ALA A 35 21.22 -29.40 -3.94
C ALA A 35 20.98 -30.32 -5.17
N GLN A 36 20.98 -29.91 -6.45
CA GLN A 36 22.06 -29.35 -7.30
C GLN A 36 21.48 -29.00 -8.70
N LEU A 37 21.86 -27.85 -9.32
CA LEU A 37 22.71 -27.64 -10.54
C LEU A 37 22.26 -28.44 -11.79
N THR A 38 22.02 -27.86 -12.97
CA THR A 38 22.94 -27.29 -14.00
C THR A 38 22.06 -26.83 -15.19
N ASP A 39 22.41 -26.08 -16.23
CA ASP A 39 23.57 -25.33 -16.71
C ASP A 39 22.97 -24.24 -17.64
N THR A 40 23.62 -23.10 -17.67
CA THR A 40 23.38 -21.96 -18.55
C THR A 40 24.26 -22.07 -19.78
N ASP A 41 23.70 -21.71 -20.94
CA ASP A 41 24.30 -21.10 -22.15
C ASP A 41 23.13 -21.01 -23.15
N GLU A 42 22.91 -20.03 -24.00
CA GLU A 42 23.48 -18.73 -24.33
C GLU A 42 22.39 -18.04 -25.21
N ASP A 43 22.57 -16.73 -25.44
CA ASP A 43 21.95 -15.90 -26.49
C ASP A 43 20.47 -15.46 -26.37
N ILE A 44 20.32 -14.21 -25.92
CA ILE A 44 19.10 -13.41 -26.03
C ILE A 44 19.20 -12.58 -27.32
N GLU A 45 18.39 -12.94 -28.31
CA GLU A 45 18.09 -12.09 -29.47
C GLU A 45 16.95 -11.11 -29.11
N THR A 46 17.13 -9.84 -29.46
CA THR A 46 16.22 -8.72 -29.18
C THR A 46 15.06 -8.60 -30.16
N ASP A 47 13.98 -8.00 -29.66
CA ASP A 47 12.82 -7.39 -30.33
C ASP A 47 11.73 -8.30 -30.93
N VAL A 48 10.64 -8.50 -30.16
CA VAL A 48 9.29 -8.67 -30.70
C VAL A 48 8.26 -8.02 -29.75
N GLU A 49 7.33 -7.24 -30.28
CA GLU A 49 6.13 -6.77 -29.57
C GLU A 49 5.36 -7.96 -28.97
N GLU A 50 5.42 -8.16 -27.66
CA GLU A 50 4.82 -9.34 -27.02
C GLU A 50 3.29 -9.21 -26.89
N SER A 51 2.60 -9.87 -27.83
CA SER A 51 1.25 -10.39 -27.67
C SER A 51 1.15 -11.24 -26.39
N ILE A 52 0.02 -11.15 -25.69
CA ILE A 52 -0.24 -11.96 -24.51
C ILE A 52 -0.34 -13.44 -24.89
N GLU A 53 0.53 -14.27 -24.33
CA GLU A 53 0.33 -15.72 -24.35
C GLU A 53 -0.75 -16.12 -23.35
N ILE A 54 -1.98 -16.32 -23.84
CA ILE A 54 -3.01 -17.07 -23.11
C ILE A 54 -2.97 -18.50 -23.62
N THR A 55 -2.39 -19.41 -22.84
CA THR A 55 -2.36 -20.84 -23.19
C THR A 55 -3.76 -21.42 -23.01
N SER A 56 -4.51 -21.57 -24.10
CA SER A 56 -5.69 -22.42 -24.15
C SER A 56 -5.30 -23.90 -23.98
N PRO A 57 -6.15 -24.79 -23.43
CA PRO A 57 -5.90 -26.24 -23.33
C PRO A 57 -5.75 -27.01 -24.67
N GLY A 58 -5.42 -26.34 -25.78
CA GLY A 58 -5.37 -26.91 -27.13
C GLY A 58 -4.35 -26.28 -28.10
N GLY A 59 -3.43 -25.44 -27.64
CA GLY A 59 -2.27 -25.02 -28.44
C GLY A 59 -2.52 -24.18 -29.70
N LYS A 60 -3.73 -23.62 -29.91
CA LYS A 60 -3.99 -22.67 -31.01
C LYS A 60 -3.62 -21.25 -30.61
N ARG A 61 -2.73 -20.64 -31.41
CA ARG A 61 -2.30 -19.23 -31.31
C ARG A 61 -3.30 -18.35 -32.05
N ASP A 62 -4.18 -17.68 -31.32
CA ASP A 62 -5.03 -16.64 -31.90
C ASP A 62 -4.29 -15.28 -31.76
N ASN A 63 -3.89 -14.69 -32.88
CA ASN A 63 -3.30 -13.34 -32.93
C ASN A 63 -4.40 -12.30 -32.66
N ILE A 64 -4.68 -12.04 -31.38
CA ILE A 64 -5.64 -11.05 -30.94
C ILE A 64 -4.91 -9.71 -30.76
N ASN A 65 -5.29 -8.69 -31.53
CA ASN A 65 -4.81 -7.33 -31.32
C ASN A 65 -5.28 -6.86 -29.92
N PHE A 66 -4.33 -6.75 -28.99
CA PHE A 66 -4.60 -6.57 -27.57
C PHE A 66 -4.02 -5.24 -27.07
N ASN A 67 -4.67 -4.12 -27.40
CA ASN A 67 -4.37 -2.87 -26.69
C ASN A 67 -5.18 -2.82 -25.38
N ILE A 68 -4.62 -3.44 -24.35
CA ILE A 68 -5.24 -3.54 -23.03
C ILE A 68 -5.67 -2.18 -22.45
N PHE A 69 -4.95 -1.09 -22.75
CA PHE A 69 -5.29 0.23 -22.23
C PHE A 69 -6.53 0.80 -22.91
N GLU A 70 -6.69 0.56 -24.22
CA GLU A 70 -7.92 0.90 -24.94
C GLU A 70 -9.10 0.07 -24.43
N ASP A 71 -8.91 -1.21 -24.16
CA ASP A 71 -9.97 -2.07 -23.62
C ASP A 71 -10.42 -1.62 -22.24
N ILE A 72 -9.46 -1.33 -21.35
CA ILE A 72 -9.75 -0.73 -20.04
C ILE A 72 -10.49 0.60 -20.22
N ALA A 73 -10.10 1.45 -21.17
CA ALA A 73 -10.79 2.70 -21.43
C ALA A 73 -12.24 2.48 -21.90
N ARG A 74 -12.47 1.56 -22.85
CA ARG A 74 -13.82 1.17 -23.31
C ARG A 74 -14.67 0.65 -22.16
N ALA A 75 -14.11 -0.24 -21.34
CA ALA A 75 -14.76 -0.79 -20.15
C ALA A 75 -15.17 0.31 -19.14
N ARG A 76 -14.30 1.30 -18.91
CA ARG A 76 -14.60 2.43 -18.04
C ARG A 76 -15.75 3.28 -18.57
N VAL A 77 -15.75 3.61 -19.87
CA VAL A 77 -16.83 4.37 -20.53
C VAL A 77 -18.18 3.64 -20.41
N MET A 78 -18.20 2.31 -20.51
CA MET A 78 -19.43 1.53 -20.29
C MET A 78 -19.92 1.60 -18.84
N LEU A 79 -19.00 1.54 -17.87
CA LEU A 79 -19.33 1.66 -16.45
C LEU A 79 -19.80 3.07 -16.06
N GLU A 80 -19.29 4.12 -16.71
CA GLU A 80 -19.74 5.51 -16.47
C GLU A 80 -21.24 5.68 -16.72
N LYS A 81 -21.76 5.03 -17.77
CA LYS A 81 -23.18 5.07 -18.17
C LYS A 81 -24.13 4.31 -17.23
N SER A 82 -23.58 3.53 -16.29
CA SER A 82 -24.35 2.65 -15.41
C SER A 82 -24.19 3.05 -13.95
N SER A 83 -25.24 2.96 -13.13
CA SER A 83 -25.12 3.11 -11.66
C SER A 83 -25.13 1.75 -10.97
N CYS A 84 -24.23 1.59 -9.99
CA CYS A 84 -24.19 0.41 -9.16
C CYS A 84 -25.30 0.43 -8.10
N GLY A 85 -25.72 1.62 -7.66
CA GLY A 85 -26.77 1.83 -6.66
C GLY A 85 -26.30 1.44 -5.26
N PHE A 86 -26.56 2.29 -4.27
CA PHE A 86 -26.22 1.98 -2.88
C PHE A 86 -27.17 2.66 -1.89
N LYS A 87 -27.34 2.01 -0.73
CA LYS A 87 -28.07 2.60 0.40
C LYS A 87 -27.07 3.13 1.44
N VAL A 88 -27.38 4.28 2.02
CA VAL A 88 -26.66 4.81 3.18
C VAL A 88 -27.48 4.54 4.43
N VAL A 89 -26.88 3.85 5.40
CA VAL A 89 -27.52 3.50 6.67
C VAL A 89 -26.83 4.22 7.81
N ARG A 90 -27.54 4.44 8.93
CA ARG A 90 -26.95 4.93 10.18
C ARG A 90 -27.23 3.91 11.27
N THR A 91 -26.18 3.43 11.92
CA THR A 91 -26.33 2.53 13.07
C THR A 91 -27.04 3.27 14.21
N LYS A 92 -28.09 2.67 14.77
CA LYS A 92 -28.85 3.22 15.89
C LYS A 92 -28.49 2.45 17.16
N THR A 93 -27.83 3.10 18.10
CA THR A 93 -27.55 2.51 19.41
C THR A 93 -28.54 3.05 20.43
N VAL A 94 -29.27 2.15 21.09
CA VAL A 94 -30.24 2.50 22.13
C VAL A 94 -29.69 2.03 23.48
N LYS A 95 -29.46 2.95 24.41
CA LYS A 95 -28.99 2.66 25.77
C LYS A 95 -30.04 3.11 26.78
N LYS A 96 -30.34 2.26 27.77
CA LYS A 96 -31.12 2.66 28.96
C LYS A 96 -30.16 3.26 29.98
N ILE A 97 -30.33 4.54 30.27
CA ILE A 97 -29.56 5.26 31.29
C ILE A 97 -30.43 5.47 32.53
N LYS A 98 -29.86 5.25 33.72
CA LYS A 98 -30.53 5.53 35.00
C LYS A 98 -30.58 7.04 35.20
N VAL A 99 -31.74 7.56 35.58
CA VAL A 99 -31.93 9.00 35.81
C VAL A 99 -32.58 9.21 37.18
N GLY A 100 -31.85 9.79 38.12
CA GLY A 100 -32.33 10.15 39.47
C GLY A 100 -31.32 9.87 40.58
N LYS A 101 -31.33 10.68 41.65
CA LYS A 101 -30.57 10.43 42.89
C LYS A 101 -31.20 9.29 43.68
N LYS A 102 -30.35 8.51 44.37
CA LYS A 102 -30.72 7.37 45.22
C LYS A 102 -31.59 7.85 46.40
N GLY A 103 -32.90 7.90 46.19
CA GLY A 103 -33.92 8.30 47.17
C GLY A 103 -35.20 7.51 46.97
N LYS A 104 -35.89 7.19 48.07
CA LYS A 104 -36.90 6.12 48.29
C LYS A 104 -38.18 6.10 47.42
N LYS A 105 -38.20 6.61 46.17
CA LYS A 105 -39.35 6.44 45.24
C LYS A 105 -38.87 6.13 43.82
N GLY A 106 -38.83 4.83 43.47
CA GLY A 106 -38.79 4.30 42.10
C GLY A 106 -37.54 4.62 41.26
N GLN A 107 -36.80 3.60 40.81
CA GLN A 107 -35.73 3.80 39.83
C GLN A 107 -36.34 4.25 38.48
N LYS A 108 -36.04 5.47 38.04
CA LYS A 108 -36.43 5.97 36.72
C LYS A 108 -35.31 5.71 35.71
N TYR A 109 -35.68 5.16 34.55
CA TYR A 109 -34.79 4.94 33.41
C TYR A 109 -35.22 5.84 32.26
N LYS A 110 -34.25 6.41 31.55
CA LYS A 110 -34.47 7.11 30.28
C LYS A 110 -33.78 6.35 29.15
N THR A 111 -34.44 6.30 28.01
CA THR A 111 -33.84 5.77 26.79
C THR A 111 -33.01 6.86 26.13
N GLN A 112 -31.72 6.63 25.97
CA GLN A 112 -30.82 7.45 25.17
C GLN A 112 -30.59 6.76 23.82
N VAL A 113 -30.93 7.46 22.75
CA VAL A 113 -30.67 7.01 21.38
C VAL A 113 -29.46 7.78 20.85
N THR A 114 -28.47 7.07 20.33
CA THR A 114 -27.31 7.65 19.65
C THR A 114 -27.28 7.12 18.23
N TYR A 115 -27.09 8.01 17.26
CA TYR A 115 -26.91 7.64 15.86
C TYR A 115 -25.41 7.62 15.53
N GLY A 116 -24.96 6.53 14.93
CA GLY A 116 -23.61 6.37 14.41
C GLY A 116 -23.38 7.20 13.15
N LYS A 117 -22.16 7.12 12.64
CA LYS A 117 -21.79 7.76 11.36
C LYS A 117 -22.56 7.09 10.21
N PRO A 118 -22.83 7.81 9.11
CA PRO A 118 -23.33 7.19 7.89
C PRO A 118 -22.38 6.09 7.41
N GLU A 119 -22.93 4.93 7.13
CA GLU A 119 -22.24 3.73 6.66
C GLU A 119 -22.89 3.23 5.37
N LEU A 120 -22.11 2.51 4.57
CA LEU A 120 -22.61 1.90 3.35
C LEU A 120 -23.42 0.66 3.73
N GLY A 121 -24.71 0.67 3.40
CA GLY A 121 -25.60 -0.47 3.56
C GLY A 121 -25.42 -1.47 2.41
N GLU A 122 -26.54 -1.92 1.85
CA GLU A 122 -26.53 -2.77 0.66
C GLU A 122 -26.05 -1.99 -0.57
N PHE A 123 -25.19 -2.62 -1.36
CA PHE A 123 -24.73 -2.11 -2.65
C PHE A 123 -24.32 -3.26 -3.55
N THR A 124 -24.34 -2.99 -4.86
CA THR A 124 -23.82 -3.89 -5.89
C THR A 124 -22.49 -3.34 -6.42
N ILE A 125 -21.64 -4.21 -6.94
CA ILE A 125 -20.47 -3.82 -7.73
C ILE A 125 -20.78 -4.15 -9.19
N LEU A 126 -20.45 -3.24 -10.09
CA LEU A 126 -20.48 -3.52 -11.53
C LEU A 126 -19.08 -3.93 -11.97
N LEU A 127 -18.95 -5.04 -12.69
CA LEU A 127 -17.72 -5.46 -13.33
C LEU A 127 -17.88 -5.29 -14.84
N ALA A 128 -16.89 -4.71 -15.50
CA ALA A 128 -16.73 -4.80 -16.94
C ALA A 128 -15.83 -5.99 -17.24
N VAL A 129 -16.43 -7.02 -17.84
CA VAL A 129 -15.78 -8.29 -18.16
C VAL A 129 -15.66 -8.40 -19.67
N GLU A 130 -14.45 -8.62 -20.17
CA GLU A 130 -14.22 -8.86 -21.59
C GLU A 130 -14.06 -10.36 -21.84
N ASN A 131 -14.73 -10.87 -22.87
CA ASN A 131 -14.35 -12.13 -23.49
C ASN A 131 -13.25 -11.86 -24.51
N VAL A 132 -12.05 -12.38 -24.26
CA VAL A 132 -10.84 -12.07 -25.03
C VAL A 132 -10.95 -12.59 -26.47
N LEU A 133 -11.68 -13.68 -26.73
CA LEU A 133 -11.87 -14.21 -28.09
C LEU A 133 -12.83 -13.35 -28.92
N THR A 134 -13.97 -12.96 -28.35
CA THR A 134 -14.99 -12.20 -29.08
C THR A 134 -14.80 -10.69 -29.02
N ARG A 135 -13.94 -10.21 -28.11
CA ARG A 135 -13.70 -8.79 -27.78
C ARG A 135 -14.96 -8.07 -27.29
N GLU A 136 -15.96 -8.85 -26.86
CA GLU A 136 -17.20 -8.33 -26.29
C GLU A 136 -16.99 -8.00 -24.81
N ILE A 137 -17.34 -6.77 -24.42
CA ILE A 137 -17.34 -6.33 -23.02
C ILE A 137 -18.77 -6.36 -22.49
N LYS A 138 -19.00 -7.09 -21.40
CA LYS A 138 -20.29 -7.16 -20.70
C LYS A 138 -20.19 -6.52 -19.32
N ILE A 139 -21.28 -5.88 -18.89
CA ILE A 139 -21.40 -5.36 -17.51
C ILE A 139 -22.13 -6.40 -16.65
N VAL A 140 -21.43 -6.95 -15.66
CA VAL A 140 -21.96 -7.93 -14.71
C VAL A 140 -22.18 -7.30 -13.35
N ARG A 141 -23.37 -7.51 -12.76
CA ARG A 141 -23.70 -7.09 -11.39
C ARG A 141 -23.25 -8.17 -10.42
N VAL A 142 -22.39 -7.83 -9.46
CA VAL A 142 -21.88 -8.77 -8.45
C VAL A 142 -22.13 -8.28 -7.03
N HIS A 143 -22.48 -9.21 -6.15
CA HIS A 143 -22.56 -8.95 -4.72
C HIS A 143 -21.14 -8.89 -4.12
N PRO A 144 -20.82 -7.89 -3.29
CA PRO A 144 -19.44 -7.67 -2.79
C PRO A 144 -18.85 -8.82 -1.97
N ARG A 145 -19.68 -9.74 -1.46
CA ARG A 145 -19.23 -10.92 -0.67
C ARG A 145 -19.62 -12.27 -1.27
N LEU A 146 -20.66 -12.28 -2.11
CA LEU A 146 -21.26 -13.52 -2.62
C LEU A 146 -20.96 -13.70 -4.11
N GLY A 147 -20.43 -12.67 -4.77
CA GLY A 147 -20.14 -12.71 -6.19
C GLY A 147 -21.39 -12.66 -7.04
N ALA A 148 -21.34 -13.31 -8.18
CA ALA A 148 -22.49 -13.52 -9.05
C ALA A 148 -22.50 -14.95 -9.59
N ARG A 149 -23.70 -15.47 -9.79
CA ARG A 149 -23.93 -16.72 -10.52
C ARG A 149 -25.00 -16.46 -11.56
N SER A 150 -24.68 -16.78 -12.80
CA SER A 150 -25.56 -16.72 -13.97
C SER A 150 -25.26 -17.92 -14.86
N GLU A 151 -26.10 -18.16 -15.87
CA GLU A 151 -25.85 -19.21 -16.87
C GLU A 151 -24.49 -19.00 -17.56
N ASP A 152 -24.10 -17.73 -17.76
CA ASP A 152 -22.87 -17.37 -18.46
C ASP A 152 -21.63 -17.21 -17.56
N ALA A 153 -21.78 -16.99 -16.25
CA ALA A 153 -20.62 -16.70 -15.40
C ALA A 153 -20.85 -17.01 -13.91
N VAL A 154 -19.88 -17.71 -13.32
CA VAL A 154 -19.66 -17.78 -11.87
C VAL A 154 -18.48 -16.87 -11.52
N ILE A 155 -18.75 -15.81 -10.79
CA ILE A 155 -17.75 -14.82 -10.38
C ILE A 155 -17.63 -14.85 -8.86
N GLU A 156 -16.43 -15.09 -8.35
CA GLU A 156 -16.13 -15.13 -6.92
C GLU A 156 -15.28 -13.92 -6.48
N PRO A 157 -15.68 -13.20 -5.43
CA PRO A 157 -14.87 -12.14 -4.85
C PRO A 157 -13.75 -12.74 -4.00
N GLY A 158 -12.54 -12.23 -4.17
CA GLY A 158 -11.42 -12.50 -3.27
C GLY A 158 -11.56 -11.79 -1.92
N LYS A 159 -10.46 -11.76 -1.15
CA LYS A 159 -10.37 -11.00 0.11
C LYS A 159 -10.75 -9.54 -0.14
N ALA A 160 -11.70 -9.02 0.64
CA ALA A 160 -12.19 -7.66 0.51
C ALA A 160 -11.04 -6.64 0.62
N ASN A 161 -10.83 -5.84 -0.43
CA ASN A 161 -9.75 -4.85 -0.54
C ASN A 161 -10.22 -3.56 -1.22
N GLY A 162 -11.44 -3.10 -0.88
CA GLY A 162 -11.99 -1.86 -1.44
C GLY A 162 -12.13 -1.93 -2.96
N VAL A 163 -11.64 -0.90 -3.66
CA VAL A 163 -11.63 -0.83 -5.13
C VAL A 163 -10.68 -1.84 -5.79
N ASN A 164 -9.75 -2.42 -5.03
CA ASN A 164 -8.78 -3.40 -5.51
C ASN A 164 -9.15 -4.83 -5.07
N THR A 165 -10.44 -5.09 -4.83
CA THR A 165 -10.90 -6.46 -4.57
C THR A 165 -10.76 -7.26 -5.87
N LYS A 166 -9.96 -8.34 -5.85
CA LYS A 166 -9.83 -9.28 -6.98
C LYS A 166 -11.16 -10.02 -7.17
N PHE A 167 -11.57 -10.20 -8.42
CA PHE A 167 -12.70 -11.04 -8.79
C PHE A 167 -12.20 -12.13 -9.74
N THR A 168 -12.51 -13.39 -9.42
CA THR A 168 -12.13 -14.55 -10.22
C THR A 168 -13.35 -15.06 -10.97
N ILE A 169 -13.20 -15.30 -12.27
CA ILE A 169 -14.23 -15.90 -13.13
C ILE A 169 -13.92 -17.39 -13.23
N ILE A 170 -14.87 -18.25 -12.86
CA ILE A 170 -14.64 -19.70 -12.71
C ILE A 170 -15.16 -20.49 -13.91
N SER A 171 -16.25 -20.06 -14.53
CA SER A 171 -17.02 -20.91 -15.45
C SER A 171 -16.82 -20.62 -16.94
N GLN A 172 -16.00 -19.62 -17.31
CA GLN A 172 -15.71 -19.32 -18.71
C GLN A 172 -14.22 -19.02 -18.89
N ASP A 173 -13.57 -19.88 -19.67
CA ASP A 173 -12.23 -19.63 -20.19
C ASP A 173 -12.26 -18.35 -21.04
N HIS A 174 -11.13 -17.63 -21.07
CA HIS A 174 -10.95 -16.40 -21.86
C HIS A 174 -11.72 -15.15 -21.40
N GLN A 175 -12.24 -15.11 -20.17
CA GLN A 175 -12.79 -13.87 -19.62
C GLN A 175 -11.84 -13.15 -18.65
N ILE A 176 -11.77 -11.83 -18.76
CA ILE A 176 -10.94 -10.98 -17.91
C ILE A 176 -11.73 -9.81 -17.34
N VAL A 177 -11.43 -9.42 -16.09
CA VAL A 177 -12.02 -8.23 -15.46
C VAL A 177 -11.15 -7.02 -15.80
N LEU A 178 -11.70 -6.09 -16.59
CA LEU A 178 -10.99 -4.89 -17.05
C LEU A 178 -11.19 -3.69 -16.11
N ALA A 179 -12.36 -3.58 -15.50
CA ALA A 179 -12.69 -2.51 -14.57
C ALA A 179 -13.86 -2.90 -13.68
N LEU A 180 -14.00 -2.19 -12.55
CA LEU A 180 -15.16 -2.25 -11.69
C LEU A 180 -15.68 -0.85 -11.40
N LYS A 181 -16.97 -0.75 -11.06
CA LYS A 181 -17.60 0.43 -10.46
C LYS A 181 -18.21 0.07 -9.13
N ARG A 182 -17.87 0.84 -8.10
CA ARG A 182 -18.38 0.62 -6.73
C ARG A 182 -18.52 1.93 -5.95
N PRO A 183 -19.34 1.96 -4.89
CA PRO A 183 -19.33 3.07 -3.96
C PRO A 183 -18.09 3.02 -3.07
N VAL A 184 -17.55 4.21 -2.79
CA VAL A 184 -16.49 4.49 -1.80
C VAL A 184 -16.90 5.67 -0.95
N ARG A 185 -16.26 5.80 0.21
CA ARG A 185 -16.45 6.98 1.07
C ARG A 185 -15.74 8.18 0.44
N GLY A 186 -16.41 9.32 0.36
CA GLY A 186 -15.88 10.57 -0.16
C GLY A 186 -16.17 11.76 0.77
N GLU A 187 -15.84 12.96 0.30
CA GLU A 187 -16.22 14.21 0.96
C GLU A 187 -17.74 14.34 0.98
N GLY A 188 -18.34 14.57 2.15
CA GLY A 188 -19.79 14.70 2.30
C GLY A 188 -20.62 13.41 2.24
N GLY A 189 -20.03 12.23 1.99
CA GLY A 189 -20.80 10.98 1.95
C GLY A 189 -20.14 9.81 1.22
N PHE A 190 -20.90 9.20 0.31
CA PHE A 190 -20.45 8.11 -0.55
C PHE A 190 -20.59 8.52 -2.01
N LYS A 191 -19.65 8.09 -2.85
CA LYS A 191 -19.65 8.33 -4.29
C LYS A 191 -19.28 7.04 -5.03
N GLU A 192 -19.81 6.85 -6.23
CA GLU A 192 -19.40 5.77 -7.10
C GLU A 192 -18.07 6.12 -7.77
N VAL A 193 -17.17 5.14 -7.86
CA VAL A 193 -15.87 5.30 -8.51
C VAL A 193 -15.59 4.09 -9.38
N ILE A 194 -14.83 4.34 -10.44
CA ILE A 194 -14.39 3.31 -11.38
C ILE A 194 -12.91 3.05 -11.14
N TYR A 195 -12.52 1.79 -11.18
CA TYR A 195 -11.16 1.34 -10.89
C TYR A 195 -10.85 0.05 -11.63
N THR A 196 -9.61 -0.17 -12.00
CA THR A 196 -9.15 -1.46 -12.53
C THR A 196 -8.48 -2.24 -11.40
N PRO A 197 -9.14 -3.25 -10.82
CA PRO A 197 -8.51 -4.10 -9.82
C PRO A 197 -7.43 -4.97 -10.48
N TYR A 198 -6.50 -5.47 -9.68
CA TYR A 198 -5.60 -6.51 -10.17
C TYR A 198 -6.38 -7.76 -10.64
N SER A 199 -6.03 -8.28 -11.81
CA SER A 199 -6.44 -9.59 -12.31
C SER A 199 -5.28 -10.24 -13.08
N GLU A 200 -5.23 -11.58 -13.13
CA GLU A 200 -4.13 -12.29 -13.81
C GLU A 200 -4.11 -11.98 -15.33
N GLY A 201 -5.29 -11.84 -15.94
CA GLY A 201 -5.40 -11.61 -17.39
C GLY A 201 -4.93 -10.25 -17.88
N ILE A 202 -4.62 -9.32 -16.97
CA ILE A 202 -4.03 -8.01 -17.30
C ILE A 202 -2.61 -7.87 -16.74
N ASP A 203 -2.08 -8.93 -16.12
CA ASP A 203 -0.75 -8.97 -15.52
C ASP A 203 0.30 -9.32 -16.59
N ILE A 204 0.58 -8.34 -17.46
CA ILE A 204 1.43 -8.51 -18.64
C ILE A 204 2.56 -7.48 -18.68
N PRO A 205 3.68 -7.75 -19.39
CA PRO A 205 4.87 -6.89 -19.37
C PRO A 205 4.59 -5.42 -19.69
N VAL A 206 3.81 -5.12 -20.73
CA VAL A 206 3.49 -3.74 -21.13
C VAL A 206 2.72 -2.95 -20.04
N VAL A 207 1.85 -3.63 -19.26
CA VAL A 207 1.10 -3.00 -18.16
C VAL A 207 2.01 -2.75 -16.96
N ARG A 208 2.87 -3.72 -16.62
CA ARG A 208 3.87 -3.57 -15.56
C ARG A 208 4.86 -2.44 -15.87
N LYS A 209 5.36 -2.39 -17.11
CA LYS A 209 6.23 -1.32 -17.63
C LYS A 209 5.57 0.04 -17.48
N ALA A 210 4.32 0.18 -17.94
CA ALA A 210 3.57 1.43 -17.81
C ALA A 210 3.40 1.87 -16.35
N GLY A 211 3.22 0.92 -15.42
CA GLY A 211 3.15 1.20 -13.99
C GLY A 211 4.46 1.69 -13.40
N LEU A 212 5.57 1.05 -13.79
CA LEU A 212 6.90 1.43 -13.36
C LEU A 212 7.33 2.78 -13.93
N ASP A 213 7.09 3.02 -15.22
CA ASP A 213 7.39 4.28 -15.90
C ASP A 213 6.58 5.43 -15.30
N TYR A 214 5.29 5.20 -15.05
CA TYR A 214 4.46 6.16 -14.33
C TYR A 214 5.06 6.50 -12.96
N LEU A 215 5.44 5.50 -12.16
CA LEU A 215 6.01 5.68 -10.84
C LEU A 215 7.36 6.42 -10.86
N ARG A 216 8.25 6.09 -11.80
CA ARG A 216 9.53 6.76 -11.99
C ARG A 216 9.34 8.23 -12.36
N ASN A 217 8.44 8.52 -13.29
CA ASN A 217 8.18 9.87 -13.76
C ASN A 217 7.64 10.75 -12.64
N ILE A 218 6.61 10.32 -11.90
CA ILE A 218 6.05 11.14 -10.81
C ILE A 218 7.07 11.43 -9.70
N ILE A 219 8.01 10.52 -9.44
CA ILE A 219 9.03 10.67 -8.41
C ILE A 219 10.13 11.60 -8.90
N SER A 220 10.52 11.49 -10.17
CA SER A 220 11.46 12.43 -10.79
C SER A 220 10.88 13.84 -10.81
N ASP A 221 9.66 14.00 -11.31
CA ASP A 221 8.95 15.28 -11.39
C ASP A 221 8.80 15.94 -10.01
N ALA A 222 8.48 15.15 -8.98
CA ALA A 222 8.42 15.62 -7.61
C ALA A 222 9.76 16.17 -7.09
N LYS A 223 10.87 15.44 -7.32
CA LYS A 223 12.21 15.89 -6.93
C LYS A 223 12.60 17.16 -7.69
N ASP A 224 12.34 17.20 -8.99
CA ASP A 224 12.64 18.34 -9.85
C ASP A 224 11.83 19.59 -9.46
N ASP A 225 10.56 19.43 -9.07
CA ASP A 225 9.76 20.54 -8.55
C ASP A 225 10.33 21.09 -7.23
N LEU A 226 10.82 20.23 -6.31
CA LEU A 226 11.51 20.69 -5.09
C LEU A 226 12.79 21.48 -5.42
N ILE A 227 13.59 21.00 -6.36
CA ILE A 227 14.82 21.69 -6.80
C ILE A 227 14.46 23.03 -7.46
N ARG A 228 13.47 23.06 -8.35
CA ARG A 228 13.00 24.27 -9.04
C ARG A 228 12.47 25.32 -8.06
N ARG A 229 11.81 24.88 -6.99
CA ARG A 229 11.36 25.72 -5.86
C ARG A 229 12.48 26.16 -4.93
N ARG A 230 13.72 25.73 -5.18
CA ARG A 230 14.90 26.01 -4.36
C ARG A 230 14.70 25.56 -2.90
N VAL A 231 14.03 24.42 -2.70
CA VAL A 231 13.91 23.83 -1.37
C VAL A 231 15.29 23.30 -0.95
N SER A 232 15.92 23.94 0.02
CA SER A 232 17.16 23.45 0.62
C SER A 232 16.89 22.23 1.50
N PRO A 233 17.50 21.06 1.23
CA PRO A 233 17.50 19.97 2.18
C PRO A 233 18.22 20.40 3.47
N ARG A 234 17.79 19.84 4.60
CA ARG A 234 18.27 20.18 5.94
C ARG A 234 19.36 19.24 6.40
N SER A 235 19.34 18.00 5.92
CA SER A 235 20.26 16.95 6.37
C SER A 235 21.55 16.91 5.55
N CYS A 236 21.50 17.22 4.26
CA CYS A 236 22.66 17.21 3.38
C CYS A 236 22.48 18.17 2.19
N ASN A 237 23.42 18.15 1.24
CA ASN A 237 23.46 19.10 0.13
C ASN A 237 22.46 18.78 -1.01
N SER A 238 21.83 17.60 -0.99
CA SER A 238 20.92 17.15 -2.04
C SER A 238 19.86 16.20 -1.49
N PHE A 239 18.69 16.13 -2.14
CA PHE A 239 17.73 15.06 -1.85
C PHE A 239 18.30 13.69 -2.27
N ILE A 240 17.89 12.65 -1.55
CA ILE A 240 18.28 11.26 -1.81
C ILE A 240 17.88 10.80 -3.23
N ASP A 241 18.40 9.66 -3.66
CA ASP A 241 18.08 9.06 -4.95
C ASP A 241 16.64 8.55 -5.04
N ASN A 242 16.11 8.56 -6.27
CA ASN A 242 14.72 8.22 -6.55
C ASN A 242 14.40 6.76 -6.23
N ASP A 243 15.38 5.86 -6.33
CA ASP A 243 15.24 4.42 -6.08
C ASP A 243 14.54 4.13 -4.76
N ILE A 244 14.93 4.82 -3.69
CA ILE A 244 14.39 4.59 -2.35
C ILE A 244 12.90 4.96 -2.30
N SER A 245 12.54 6.09 -2.92
CA SER A 245 11.14 6.52 -3.05
C SER A 245 10.32 5.54 -3.88
N VAL A 246 10.88 5.02 -4.99
CA VAL A 246 10.20 4.04 -5.87
C VAL A 246 9.93 2.76 -5.10
N VAL A 247 10.96 2.20 -4.46
CA VAL A 247 10.86 0.97 -3.66
C VAL A 247 9.86 1.14 -2.53
N LEU A 248 9.85 2.27 -1.84
CA LEU A 248 8.91 2.53 -0.75
C LEU A 248 7.47 2.57 -1.24
N ALA A 249 7.18 3.27 -2.33
CA ALA A 249 5.85 3.30 -2.93
C ALA A 249 5.33 1.88 -3.28
N ILE A 250 6.23 0.98 -3.71
CA ILE A 250 5.86 -0.40 -4.02
C ILE A 250 5.58 -1.20 -2.73
N ILE A 251 6.49 -1.19 -1.75
CA ILE A 251 6.34 -2.06 -0.57
C ILE A 251 5.19 -1.66 0.35
N GLU A 252 4.72 -0.41 0.30
CA GLU A 252 3.52 0.07 1.00
C GLU A 252 2.24 -0.64 0.54
N HIS A 253 2.27 -1.24 -0.65
CA HIS A 253 1.13 -1.95 -1.22
C HIS A 253 1.31 -3.47 -1.31
N ILE A 254 2.46 -3.98 -0.87
CA ILE A 254 2.68 -5.41 -0.65
C ILE A 254 2.14 -5.81 0.75
N ASP A 255 1.11 -6.66 0.76
CA ASP A 255 0.55 -7.25 1.99
C ASP A 255 1.64 -8.04 2.74
N PRO A 256 1.99 -7.67 3.99
CA PRO A 256 3.06 -8.35 4.73
C PRO A 256 2.77 -9.83 4.97
N GLY A 257 1.50 -10.21 5.13
CA GLY A 257 1.10 -11.60 5.32
C GLY A 257 1.31 -12.44 4.06
N LYS A 258 0.97 -11.91 2.87
CA LYS A 258 1.29 -12.55 1.58
C LYS A 258 2.80 -12.75 1.44
N PHE A 259 3.59 -11.70 1.68
CA PHE A 259 5.03 -11.72 1.52
C PHE A 259 5.70 -12.74 2.45
N LEU A 260 5.36 -12.72 3.75
CA LEU A 260 5.95 -13.63 4.74
C LEU A 260 5.45 -15.07 4.63
N SER A 261 4.36 -15.33 3.90
CA SER A 261 3.82 -16.69 3.77
C SER A 261 4.67 -17.62 2.91
N GLY A 262 5.57 -17.08 2.08
CA GLY A 262 6.36 -17.86 1.11
C GLY A 262 5.55 -18.42 -0.06
N LYS A 263 4.22 -18.22 -0.10
CA LYS A 263 3.34 -18.72 -1.18
C LYS A 263 3.48 -17.94 -2.49
N TYR A 264 4.05 -16.74 -2.44
CA TYR A 264 4.21 -15.83 -3.57
C TYR A 264 5.65 -15.36 -3.62
N THR A 265 6.21 -15.26 -4.82
CA THR A 265 7.52 -14.62 -5.02
C THR A 265 7.42 -13.12 -4.78
N ALA A 266 8.54 -12.49 -4.42
CA ALA A 266 8.59 -11.02 -4.31
C ALA A 266 8.19 -10.37 -5.63
N GLU A 267 8.71 -10.88 -6.75
CA GLU A 267 8.39 -10.42 -8.10
C GLU A 267 6.89 -10.44 -8.39
N LYS A 268 6.16 -11.51 -8.03
CA LYS A 268 4.71 -11.57 -8.23
C LYS A 268 3.98 -10.44 -7.49
N LEU A 269 4.40 -10.14 -6.26
CA LEU A 269 3.80 -9.09 -5.45
C LEU A 269 4.16 -7.67 -5.94
N ILE A 270 5.35 -7.52 -6.52
CA ILE A 270 5.76 -6.30 -7.23
C ILE A 270 4.89 -6.13 -8.48
N ASN A 271 4.73 -7.18 -9.29
CA ASN A 271 3.92 -7.17 -10.51
C ASN A 271 2.46 -6.82 -10.21
N GLU A 272 1.85 -7.38 -9.15
CA GLU A 272 0.51 -6.98 -8.68
C GLU A 272 0.42 -5.45 -8.48
N THR A 273 1.45 -4.86 -7.87
CA THR A 273 1.51 -3.43 -7.57
C THR A 273 1.69 -2.57 -8.82
N LEU A 274 2.59 -3.00 -9.72
CA LEU A 274 2.85 -2.30 -10.98
C LEU A 274 1.65 -2.36 -11.92
N VAL A 275 0.92 -3.48 -11.97
CA VAL A 275 -0.31 -3.58 -12.77
C VAL A 275 -1.35 -2.57 -12.31
N ILE A 276 -1.52 -2.41 -11.00
CA ILE A 276 -2.46 -1.43 -10.44
C ILE A 276 -2.02 0.00 -10.80
N LEU A 277 -0.72 0.30 -10.71
CA LEU A 277 -0.16 1.59 -11.12
C LEU A 277 -0.36 1.85 -12.62
N GLY A 278 -0.05 0.87 -13.48
CA GLY A 278 -0.13 1.02 -14.93
C GLY A 278 -1.55 1.25 -15.42
N THR A 279 -2.50 0.50 -14.87
CA THR A 279 -3.91 0.59 -15.27
C THR A 279 -4.62 1.82 -14.69
N ASN A 280 -4.26 2.29 -13.48
CA ASN A 280 -4.99 3.37 -12.80
C ASN A 280 -4.25 4.72 -12.74
N LYS A 281 -2.93 4.76 -12.96
CA LYS A 281 -2.07 5.96 -12.93
C LYS A 281 -2.34 6.82 -11.67
N GLN A 282 -2.72 8.09 -11.85
CA GLN A 282 -3.06 9.03 -10.76
C GLN A 282 -4.17 8.55 -9.82
N ASN A 283 -5.01 7.60 -10.27
CA ASN A 283 -6.07 7.07 -9.42
C ASN A 283 -5.60 5.86 -8.59
N ALA A 284 -4.44 5.27 -8.90
CA ALA A 284 -3.95 4.08 -8.20
C ALA A 284 -3.81 4.36 -6.70
N TYR A 285 -4.37 3.50 -5.85
CA TYR A 285 -4.27 3.62 -4.38
C TYR A 285 -4.81 4.93 -3.76
N ARG A 286 -5.49 5.79 -4.54
CA ARG A 286 -6.14 7.02 -4.06
C ARG A 286 -7.10 6.76 -2.89
N TYR A 287 -7.72 5.58 -2.86
CA TYR A 287 -8.67 5.16 -1.82
C TYR A 287 -8.05 4.28 -0.74
N SER A 288 -6.75 4.02 -0.79
CA SER A 288 -6.04 3.21 0.20
C SER A 288 -5.91 4.00 1.50
N ARG A 289 -6.53 3.48 2.56
CA ARG A 289 -6.48 4.09 3.89
C ARG A 289 -6.29 3.06 4.98
N SER A 290 -5.26 3.22 5.80
CA SER A 290 -5.02 2.36 6.95
C SER A 290 -5.90 2.73 8.15
N LYS A 291 -5.95 1.85 9.16
CA LYS A 291 -6.61 2.12 10.44
C LYS A 291 -5.99 3.31 11.19
N ALA A 292 -4.69 3.52 11.04
CA ALA A 292 -3.96 4.66 11.61
C ALA A 292 -4.19 5.96 10.82
N GLY A 293 -4.91 5.90 9.71
CA GLY A 293 -5.19 7.06 8.85
C GLY A 293 -4.12 7.34 7.81
N ALA A 294 -3.15 6.43 7.62
CA ALA A 294 -2.23 6.47 6.50
C ALA A 294 -3.00 6.47 5.18
N MET A 295 -2.57 7.23 4.17
CA MET A 295 -3.35 7.42 2.93
C MET A 295 -2.47 7.47 1.68
N GLY A 296 -3.05 7.02 0.56
CA GLY A 296 -2.48 7.18 -0.79
C GLY A 296 -1.34 6.23 -1.10
N LEU A 297 -0.64 6.51 -2.21
CA LEU A 297 0.47 5.71 -2.73
C LEU A 297 1.61 5.48 -1.72
N PHE A 298 1.92 6.50 -0.92
CA PHE A 298 3.00 6.45 0.06
C PHE A 298 2.52 6.10 1.47
N GLN A 299 1.22 5.86 1.68
CA GLN A 299 0.64 5.60 3.01
C GLN A 299 1.11 6.61 4.09
N PHE A 300 1.13 7.90 3.75
CA PHE A 300 1.60 8.94 4.67
C PHE A 300 0.57 9.18 5.78
N ILE A 301 1.01 9.51 6.99
CA ILE A 301 0.12 9.76 8.15
C ILE A 301 -0.12 11.27 8.32
N PRO A 302 -1.35 11.72 8.66
CA PRO A 302 -1.69 13.15 8.74
C PRO A 302 -0.76 13.99 9.64
N GLY A 303 -0.39 13.46 10.80
CA GLY A 303 0.50 14.15 11.75
C GLY A 303 1.90 14.35 11.17
N THR A 304 2.46 13.32 10.53
CA THR A 304 3.74 13.39 9.84
C THR A 304 3.68 14.39 8.69
N TYR A 305 2.61 14.38 7.91
CA TYR A 305 2.45 15.30 6.77
C TYR A 305 2.47 16.75 7.22
N LYS A 306 1.68 17.07 8.25
CA LYS A 306 1.66 18.41 8.84
C LYS A 306 3.04 18.83 9.37
N ARG A 307 3.79 17.91 9.99
CA ARG A 307 5.18 18.18 10.41
C ARG A 307 6.04 18.56 9.21
N ILE A 308 6.00 17.78 8.14
CA ILE A 308 6.80 18.06 6.93
C ILE A 308 6.42 19.40 6.29
N GLN A 309 5.13 19.72 6.19
CA GLN A 309 4.68 21.03 5.70
C GLN A 309 5.26 22.20 6.50
N ASN A 310 5.35 22.05 7.83
CA ASN A 310 5.92 23.08 8.70
C ASN A 310 7.44 23.17 8.59
N LEU A 311 8.14 22.04 8.34
CA LEU A 311 9.59 22.03 8.20
C LEU A 311 10.05 22.60 6.86
N TYR A 312 9.24 22.46 5.81
CA TYR A 312 9.54 22.90 4.45
C TYR A 312 8.38 23.72 3.85
N PRO A 313 8.08 24.92 4.38
CA PRO A 313 6.97 25.75 3.90
C PRO A 313 7.10 26.16 2.43
N GLN A 314 8.32 26.19 1.89
CA GLN A 314 8.63 26.51 0.50
C GLN A 314 8.37 25.36 -0.49
N ALA A 315 8.10 24.13 0.01
CA ALA A 315 7.96 22.95 -0.83
C ALA A 315 6.66 22.87 -1.63
N GLY A 316 5.73 23.80 -1.43
CA GLY A 316 4.48 23.85 -2.20
C GLY A 316 3.55 22.66 -1.94
N LEU A 317 3.67 21.98 -0.80
CA LEU A 317 2.80 20.87 -0.42
C LEU A 317 1.35 21.33 -0.22
N ASN A 318 0.40 20.54 -0.71
CA ASN A 318 -1.03 20.80 -0.56
C ASN A 318 -1.43 20.84 0.92
N ARG A 319 -2.09 21.94 1.35
CA ARG A 319 -2.52 22.13 2.75
C ARG A 319 -3.55 21.09 3.22
N ASP A 320 -4.38 20.60 2.32
CA ASP A 320 -5.31 19.53 2.61
C ASP A 320 -4.60 18.18 2.49
N PHE A 321 -4.52 17.45 3.61
CA PHE A 321 -3.84 16.16 3.66
C PHE A 321 -4.44 15.13 2.70
N VAL A 322 -5.77 15.08 2.58
CA VAL A 322 -6.43 14.10 1.71
C VAL A 322 -6.10 14.41 0.27
N ARG A 323 -6.32 15.65 -0.18
CA ARG A 323 -5.98 16.07 -1.55
C ARG A 323 -4.49 15.91 -1.83
N GLY A 324 -3.64 16.19 -0.84
CA GLY A 324 -2.19 16.02 -0.97
C GLY A 324 -1.76 14.56 -1.13
N MET A 325 -2.42 13.61 -0.47
CA MET A 325 -2.08 12.18 -0.59
C MET A 325 -2.77 11.49 -1.77
N GLU A 326 -3.88 12.04 -2.26
CA GLU A 326 -4.49 11.66 -3.54
C GLU A 326 -3.71 12.19 -4.74
N ASP A 327 -2.87 13.21 -4.54
CA ASP A 327 -1.93 13.74 -5.52
C ASP A 327 -0.57 13.03 -5.40
N HIS A 328 -0.28 12.13 -6.33
CA HIS A 328 0.94 11.31 -6.27
C HIS A 328 2.24 12.12 -6.33
N GLU A 329 2.30 13.20 -7.12
CA GLU A 329 3.49 14.06 -7.19
C GLU A 329 3.67 14.81 -5.85
N ASN A 330 2.58 15.32 -5.27
CA ASN A 330 2.61 15.92 -3.93
C ASN A 330 3.02 14.91 -2.85
N ALA A 331 2.51 13.68 -2.91
CA ALA A 331 2.88 12.62 -1.97
C ALA A 331 4.36 12.23 -2.11
N ALA A 332 4.89 12.17 -3.33
CA ALA A 332 6.31 11.93 -3.60
C ALA A 332 7.19 13.10 -3.11
N LYS A 333 6.76 14.35 -3.26
CA LYS A 333 7.45 15.49 -2.63
C LYS A 333 7.53 15.32 -1.11
N ALA A 334 6.41 14.94 -0.48
CA ALA A 334 6.37 14.72 0.96
C ALA A 334 7.30 13.57 1.41
N SER A 335 7.49 12.53 0.60
CA SER A 335 8.41 11.43 0.93
C SER A 335 9.87 11.87 0.90
N PHE A 336 10.33 12.60 -0.14
CA PHE A 336 11.69 13.15 -0.18
C PHE A 336 12.01 14.04 1.02
N LEU A 337 11.06 14.92 1.38
CA LEU A 337 11.21 15.81 2.53
C LEU A 337 11.18 15.06 3.86
N LEU A 338 10.45 13.94 3.93
CA LEU A 338 10.48 13.06 5.09
C LEU A 338 11.83 12.38 5.24
N PHE A 339 12.41 11.85 4.17
CA PHE A 339 13.75 11.27 4.22
C PHE A 339 14.80 12.27 4.68
N ASP A 340 14.76 13.49 4.15
CA ASP A 340 15.64 14.56 4.60
C ASP A 340 15.43 14.88 6.09
N ALA A 341 14.19 15.03 6.55
CA ALA A 341 13.88 15.29 7.95
C ALA A 341 14.31 14.14 8.88
N ASP A 342 14.22 12.90 8.40
CA ASP A 342 14.57 11.71 9.16
C ASP A 342 16.09 11.51 9.23
N MET A 343 16.85 11.81 8.16
CA MET A 343 18.31 11.86 8.22
C MET A 343 18.82 12.96 9.15
N ASN A 344 18.10 14.07 9.27
CA ASN A 344 18.48 15.19 10.12
C ASN A 344 18.50 14.87 11.63
N VAL A 345 18.02 13.69 12.06
CA VAL A 345 18.13 13.26 13.47
C VAL A 345 19.51 12.68 13.82
N LEU A 346 20.32 12.38 12.80
CA LEU A 346 21.64 11.77 12.90
C LEU A 346 22.71 12.84 13.06
N GLY A 347 23.74 12.56 13.88
CA GLY A 347 24.95 13.37 13.90
C GLY A 347 25.77 13.24 12.61
N ASP A 348 26.56 14.27 12.30
CA ASP A 348 27.24 14.45 11.02
C ASP A 348 28.07 13.25 10.59
N THR A 349 28.90 12.70 11.50
CA THR A 349 29.74 11.53 11.19
C THR A 349 28.92 10.31 10.77
N ARG A 350 27.78 10.04 11.45
CA ARG A 350 26.95 8.88 11.11
C ARG A 350 26.20 9.11 9.81
N ARG A 351 25.70 10.33 9.62
CA ARG A 351 25.01 10.72 8.39
C ARG A 351 25.94 10.59 7.18
N GLN A 352 27.18 11.05 7.29
CA GLN A 352 28.19 10.89 6.24
C GLN A 352 28.46 9.41 5.91
N ARG A 353 28.66 8.56 6.92
CA ARG A 353 28.85 7.12 6.69
C ARG A 353 27.68 6.47 5.96
N LEU A 354 26.44 6.86 6.26
CA LEU A 354 25.28 6.34 5.53
C LEU A 354 25.27 6.86 4.08
N LEU A 355 25.62 8.12 3.83
CA LEU A 355 25.71 8.65 2.46
C LEU A 355 26.78 7.91 1.62
N GLU A 356 27.82 7.37 2.27
CA GLU A 356 28.86 6.56 1.64
C GLU A 356 28.46 5.07 1.47
N ASP A 357 27.34 4.63 2.08
CA ASP A 357 26.79 3.28 1.96
C ASP A 357 25.29 3.33 1.57
N PRO A 358 24.98 3.33 0.26
CA PRO A 358 23.60 3.42 -0.23
C PRO A 358 22.67 2.31 0.28
N ALA A 359 23.19 1.12 0.58
CA ALA A 359 22.40 0.01 1.09
C ALA A 359 22.02 0.25 2.56
N ALA A 360 22.98 0.66 3.39
CA ALA A 360 22.71 1.03 4.77
C ALA A 360 21.80 2.27 4.87
N LEU A 361 21.98 3.26 3.99
CA LEU A 361 21.10 4.42 3.90
C LEU A 361 19.66 4.01 3.57
N GLY A 362 19.46 3.15 2.57
CA GLY A 362 18.14 2.64 2.22
C GLY A 362 17.44 1.95 3.40
N ARG A 363 18.14 1.07 4.11
CA ARG A 363 17.61 0.40 5.31
C ARG A 363 17.30 1.37 6.45
N PHE A 364 18.16 2.38 6.67
CA PHE A 364 17.89 3.43 7.65
C PHE A 364 16.60 4.17 7.32
N LEU A 365 16.45 4.63 6.08
CA LEU A 365 15.29 5.39 5.63
C LEU A 365 14.01 4.56 5.69
N ALA A 366 14.04 3.31 5.21
CA ALA A 366 12.90 2.40 5.28
C ALA A 366 12.47 2.11 6.74
N SER A 367 13.44 1.91 7.65
CA SER A 367 13.17 1.72 9.08
C SER A 367 12.58 2.97 9.72
N ALA A 368 13.16 4.14 9.44
CA ALA A 368 12.70 5.43 9.95
C ALA A 368 11.28 5.75 9.46
N TYR A 369 10.99 5.45 8.20
CA TYR A 369 9.66 5.61 7.60
C TYR A 369 8.60 4.79 8.34
N ASN A 370 8.89 3.52 8.63
CA ASN A 370 7.92 2.61 9.22
C ASN A 370 7.77 2.77 10.75
N CYS A 371 8.88 2.95 11.49
CA CYS A 371 8.83 2.97 12.96
C CYS A 371 9.20 4.30 13.63
N GLY A 372 9.60 5.29 12.82
CA GLY A 372 10.02 6.62 13.25
C GLY A 372 11.54 6.75 13.43
N PRO A 373 12.15 7.88 13.01
CA PRO A 373 13.60 8.06 12.97
C PRO A 373 14.28 7.99 14.34
N GLY A 374 13.59 8.41 15.41
CA GLY A 374 14.11 8.33 16.78
C GLY A 374 14.28 6.88 17.28
N ARG A 375 13.38 5.97 16.87
CA ARG A 375 13.49 4.55 17.23
C ARG A 375 14.62 3.88 16.47
N THR A 376 14.71 4.14 15.17
CA THR A 376 15.79 3.65 14.31
C THR A 376 17.15 4.12 14.84
N ARG A 377 17.32 5.44 15.05
CA ARG A 377 18.55 6.00 15.62
C ARG A 377 18.88 5.39 16.98
N GLY A 378 17.92 5.33 17.90
CA GLY A 378 18.12 4.75 19.22
C GLY A 378 18.44 3.26 19.20
N SER A 379 18.01 2.51 18.16
CA SER A 379 18.43 1.13 17.94
C SER A 379 19.89 1.08 17.49
N MET A 380 20.25 1.88 16.48
CA MET A 380 21.63 1.98 15.96
C MET A 380 22.64 2.42 17.05
N GLU A 381 22.25 3.31 17.96
CA GLU A 381 23.10 3.74 19.08
C GLU A 381 23.34 2.63 20.10
N ARG A 382 22.33 1.79 20.39
CA ARG A 382 22.42 0.76 21.42
C ARG A 382 22.99 -0.57 20.92
N HIS A 383 22.77 -0.89 19.65
CA HIS A 383 23.02 -2.23 19.12
C HIS A 383 24.06 -2.27 17.99
N GLY A 384 24.62 -1.11 17.60
CA GLY A 384 25.64 -1.04 16.54
C GLY A 384 25.12 -1.68 15.25
N ASP A 385 25.91 -2.56 14.65
CA ASP A 385 25.58 -3.22 13.38
C ASP A 385 24.37 -4.17 13.47
N ASN A 386 24.03 -4.66 14.67
CA ASN A 386 22.90 -5.56 14.90
C ASN A 386 21.55 -4.83 15.09
N TRP A 387 21.50 -3.53 14.83
CA TRP A 387 20.33 -2.69 15.14
C TRP A 387 19.05 -3.09 14.40
N THR A 388 19.17 -3.67 13.20
CA THR A 388 18.03 -4.13 12.39
C THR A 388 17.30 -5.31 13.03
N SER A 389 17.96 -6.09 13.88
CA SER A 389 17.33 -7.17 14.65
C SER A 389 16.66 -6.69 15.94
N ALA A 390 16.93 -5.44 16.35
CA ALA A 390 16.46 -4.84 17.61
C ALA A 390 15.33 -3.80 17.45
N ILE A 391 14.93 -3.49 16.21
CA ILE A 391 13.73 -2.70 15.91
C ILE A 391 12.45 -3.57 15.99
N PRO A 392 11.23 -2.99 16.02
CA PRO A 392 10.00 -3.76 16.10
C PRO A 392 9.87 -4.82 15.00
N SER A 393 9.29 -5.98 15.31
CA SER A 393 9.17 -7.11 14.37
C SER A 393 8.44 -6.75 13.07
N GLU A 394 7.43 -5.88 13.13
CA GLU A 394 6.77 -5.33 11.94
C GLU A 394 7.76 -4.61 11.02
N THR A 395 8.67 -3.84 11.58
CA THR A 395 9.71 -3.12 10.85
C THR A 395 10.80 -4.05 10.33
N GLN A 396 11.11 -5.14 11.03
CA GLN A 396 12.02 -6.16 10.50
C GLN A 396 11.46 -6.81 9.24
N ALA A 397 10.18 -7.19 9.26
CA ALA A 397 9.49 -7.68 8.07
C ALA A 397 9.41 -6.62 6.96
N TYR A 398 9.22 -5.35 7.34
CA TYR A 398 9.24 -4.22 6.41
C TYR A 398 10.61 -4.06 5.72
N LEU A 399 11.72 -4.20 6.47
CA LEU A 399 13.07 -4.17 5.90
C LEU A 399 13.33 -5.37 4.99
N HIS A 400 12.81 -6.55 5.31
CA HIS A 400 12.92 -7.71 4.42
C HIS A 400 12.20 -7.45 3.08
N LYS A 401 10.99 -6.88 3.11
CA LYS A 401 10.30 -6.42 1.89
C LYS A 401 11.14 -5.41 1.12
N PHE A 402 11.66 -4.40 1.82
CA PHE A 402 12.47 -3.34 1.23
C PHE A 402 13.69 -3.91 0.49
N ASP A 403 14.45 -4.80 1.13
CA ASP A 403 15.64 -5.41 0.55
C ASP A 403 15.31 -6.22 -0.71
N SER A 404 14.22 -7.03 -0.68
CA SER A 404 13.79 -7.81 -1.84
C SER A 404 13.37 -6.93 -3.02
N VAL A 405 12.59 -5.89 -2.77
CA VAL A 405 12.12 -4.99 -3.83
C VAL A 405 13.25 -4.09 -4.34
N LEU A 406 14.17 -3.65 -3.48
CA LEU A 406 15.34 -2.89 -3.90
C LEU A 406 16.29 -3.73 -4.76
N GLY A 407 16.49 -5.00 -4.40
CA GLY A 407 17.24 -5.96 -5.22
C GLY A 407 16.63 -6.06 -6.62
N TRP A 408 15.35 -6.43 -6.70
CA TRP A 408 14.59 -6.49 -7.95
C TRP A 408 14.67 -5.18 -8.75
N TYR A 409 14.50 -4.03 -8.10
CA TYR A 409 14.51 -2.74 -8.77
C TYR A 409 15.87 -2.38 -9.37
N ARG A 410 16.98 -2.87 -8.78
CA ARG A 410 18.34 -2.59 -9.25
C ARG A 410 18.85 -3.61 -10.27
N THR A 411 18.32 -4.82 -10.29
CA THR A 411 18.78 -5.90 -11.19
C THR A 411 17.81 -6.19 -12.33
N GLU A 412 16.52 -6.30 -12.04
CA GLU A 412 15.52 -6.84 -12.96
C GLU A 412 14.62 -5.75 -13.56
N ALA A 413 14.49 -4.59 -12.90
CA ALA A 413 13.74 -3.47 -13.46
C ALA A 413 14.37 -2.87 -14.73
N LEU A 414 15.56 -3.36 -15.12
CA LEU A 414 16.21 -3.10 -16.40
C LEU A 414 15.53 -3.82 -17.56
N LEU A 415 14.88 -4.96 -17.31
CA LEU A 415 14.12 -5.72 -18.31
C LEU A 415 12.85 -4.99 -18.78
N TYR A 416 12.46 -3.92 -18.07
CA TYR A 416 11.36 -3.03 -18.44
C TYR A 416 11.84 -1.72 -19.10
N ARG A 417 13.11 -1.62 -19.52
CA ARG A 417 13.60 -0.41 -20.21
C ARG A 417 13.12 -0.36 -21.65
#